data_AF-K6Y9P3-F1
#
_entry.id   AF-K6Y9P3-F1
#
_cell.length_a   1.000
_cell.length_b   1.000
_cell.length_c   1.000
_cell.angle_alpha   90.00
_cell.angle_beta   90.00
_cell.angle_gamma   90.00
#
_symmetry.space_group_name_H-M   'P 1'
#
loop_
_entity.id
_entity.type
_entity.pdbx_description
1 polymer ?
#
loop_
_entity_poly.entity_id
_entity_poly.type
_entity_poly.pdbx_seq_one_letter_code
_entity_poly.pdbx_strand_id
1 'polypeptide(L)'
;MKLSSLTELSGRANYHLIVGDCATNHIPNYVSLSSDIYSRQIQGGIGCENEFDNLTNARGILLFVSWANAIAVIENESQVETRIKSHLLVVEKLSQMNFPVLMIDRHGFLDRYCSNEILQGRESLSYPEALRVGWRPQSAFEQMKRRLMYRDAIRQSIGRNISYFDLYDYLGTSTYRHESGECKNNLVNVAPWHYDVPSYEYGAKVYKAFVDKKDYVSLIENWELGVLDIKTLVSKTNI
;
A
#
# COMPACT_ATOMS: atom_id res chain seq x y z
N MET A 1 10.27 2.62 -15.67
CA MET A 1 9.33 3.31 -16.56
C MET A 1 7.96 3.39 -15.88
N LYS A 2 7.33 4.57 -15.85
CA LYS A 2 5.96 4.73 -15.35
C LYS A 2 4.98 4.33 -16.45
N LEU A 3 4.00 3.50 -16.12
CA LEU A 3 2.93 3.07 -17.02
C LEU A 3 1.67 3.87 -16.75
N SER A 4 0.93 4.15 -17.81
CA SER A 4 -0.44 4.65 -17.74
C SER A 4 -1.44 3.50 -17.59
N SER A 5 -1.14 2.33 -18.13
CA SER A 5 -1.95 1.11 -18.08
C SER A 5 -1.07 -0.14 -18.06
N LEU A 6 -1.50 -1.23 -17.39
CA LEU A 6 -0.80 -2.52 -17.49
C LEU A 6 -0.91 -3.17 -18.87
N THR A 7 -1.83 -2.72 -19.74
CA THR A 7 -1.92 -3.19 -21.13
C THR A 7 -0.65 -2.89 -21.94
N GLU A 8 0.13 -1.88 -21.56
CA GLU A 8 1.43 -1.54 -22.16
C GLU A 8 2.50 -2.64 -21.95
N LEU A 9 2.25 -3.57 -21.03
CA LEU A 9 3.08 -4.74 -20.78
C LEU A 9 2.61 -5.99 -21.53
N SER A 10 1.55 -5.90 -22.32
CA SER A 10 1.06 -7.04 -23.10
C SER A 10 2.15 -7.57 -24.02
N GLY A 11 2.40 -8.89 -23.95
CA GLY A 11 3.47 -9.57 -24.69
C GLY A 11 4.90 -9.29 -24.21
N ARG A 12 5.10 -8.46 -23.18
CA ARG A 12 6.43 -8.27 -22.57
C ARG A 12 6.77 -9.45 -21.65
N ALA A 13 8.06 -9.71 -21.50
CA ALA A 13 8.58 -10.73 -20.59
C ALA A 13 9.79 -10.20 -19.82
N ASN A 14 10.14 -10.88 -18.73
CA ASN A 14 11.35 -10.65 -17.95
C ASN A 14 11.44 -9.26 -17.29
N TYR A 15 10.31 -8.69 -16.89
CA TYR A 15 10.27 -7.38 -16.23
C TYR A 15 9.94 -7.49 -14.73
N HIS A 16 10.25 -6.44 -13.98
CA HIS A 16 9.74 -6.22 -12.64
C HIS A 16 8.59 -5.21 -12.69
N LEU A 17 7.51 -5.46 -11.97
CA LEU A 17 6.39 -4.53 -11.87
C LEU A 17 6.21 -4.09 -10.42
N ILE A 18 6.11 -2.78 -10.21
CA ILE A 18 5.80 -2.17 -8.91
C ILE A 18 4.44 -1.50 -9.01
N VAL A 19 3.49 -1.94 -8.20
CA VAL A 19 2.14 -1.42 -8.17
C VAL A 19 1.87 -0.79 -6.81
N GLY A 20 1.29 0.40 -6.79
CA GLY A 20 0.93 1.08 -5.55
C GLY A 20 0.56 2.53 -5.79
N ASP A 21 -0.15 3.15 -4.85
CA ASP A 21 -0.40 4.59 -4.96
C ASP A 21 0.88 5.38 -4.70
N CYS A 22 1.12 6.47 -5.43
CA CYS A 22 2.35 7.28 -5.43
C CYS A 22 3.70 6.56 -5.65
N ALA A 23 3.77 5.23 -5.58
CA ALA A 23 4.99 4.44 -5.78
C ALA A 23 5.67 4.75 -7.13
N THR A 24 4.86 5.06 -8.15
CA THR A 24 5.34 5.43 -9.49
C THR A 24 6.14 6.73 -9.54
N ASN A 25 5.99 7.61 -8.56
CA ASN A 25 6.76 8.85 -8.48
C ASN A 25 8.13 8.62 -7.81
N HIS A 26 8.34 7.41 -7.29
CA HIS A 26 9.54 7.02 -6.56
C HIS A 26 10.34 5.94 -7.30
N ILE A 27 10.04 5.67 -8.59
CA ILE A 27 10.79 4.72 -9.45
C ILE A 27 12.32 4.92 -9.40
N PRO A 28 12.88 6.15 -9.35
CA PRO A 28 14.33 6.36 -9.24
C PRO A 28 14.97 5.74 -7.99
N ASN A 29 14.18 5.25 -7.04
CA ASN A 29 14.66 4.58 -5.84
C ASN A 29 14.75 3.05 -6.01
N TYR A 30 14.25 2.51 -7.11
CA TYR A 30 14.18 1.07 -7.40
C TYR A 30 15.23 0.62 -8.42
N VAL A 31 16.01 1.54 -8.99
CA VAL A 31 16.92 1.30 -10.15
C VAL A 31 18.02 0.25 -9.88
N SER A 32 18.25 -0.11 -8.62
CA SER A 32 19.16 -1.20 -8.22
C SER A 32 18.62 -2.61 -8.55
N LEU A 33 17.36 -2.75 -8.99
CA LEU A 33 16.73 -4.04 -9.30
C LEU A 33 17.00 -4.56 -10.73
N SER A 34 17.13 -3.67 -11.74
CA SER A 34 17.58 -3.91 -13.14
C SER A 34 17.09 -2.78 -14.06
N SER A 35 17.43 -2.83 -15.35
CA SER A 35 16.93 -1.90 -16.38
C SER A 35 15.43 -2.02 -16.72
N ASP A 36 14.77 -3.14 -16.36
CA ASP A 36 13.39 -3.46 -16.79
C ASP A 36 12.36 -3.37 -15.67
N ILE A 37 12.34 -2.22 -15.01
CA ILE A 37 11.38 -1.93 -13.94
C ILE A 37 10.25 -1.07 -14.50
N TYR A 38 9.02 -1.55 -14.34
CA TYR A 38 7.81 -0.80 -14.64
C TYR A 38 7.04 -0.51 -13.37
N SER A 39 6.27 0.56 -13.38
CA SER A 39 5.40 0.87 -12.25
C SER A 39 4.04 1.36 -12.68
N ARG A 40 2.99 0.93 -11.97
CA ARG A 40 1.61 1.34 -12.19
C ARG A 40 1.04 1.96 -10.93
N GLN A 41 0.49 3.17 -11.06
CA GLN A 41 -0.17 3.83 -9.93
C GLN A 41 -1.58 3.27 -9.82
N ILE A 42 -1.99 2.82 -8.63
CA ILE A 42 -3.39 2.43 -8.38
C ILE A 42 -3.92 3.25 -7.20
N GLN A 43 -4.94 4.07 -7.43
CA GLN A 43 -5.50 4.94 -6.39
C GLN A 43 -6.60 4.21 -5.65
N GLY A 44 -6.34 3.80 -4.41
CA GLY A 44 -7.32 3.10 -3.58
C GLY A 44 -7.90 1.82 -4.20
N GLY A 45 -7.17 1.23 -5.17
CA GLY A 45 -7.37 -0.12 -5.72
C GLY A 45 -8.56 -0.35 -6.65
N ILE A 46 -9.29 0.68 -7.12
CA ILE A 46 -10.47 0.52 -8.00
C ILE A 46 -10.13 0.80 -9.47
N GLY A 47 -10.75 0.05 -10.38
CA GLY A 47 -10.88 0.39 -11.80
C GLY A 47 -9.75 -0.10 -12.71
N CYS A 48 -8.80 -0.86 -12.17
CA CYS A 48 -7.68 -1.45 -12.90
C CYS A 48 -7.70 -2.98 -12.87
N GLU A 49 -8.77 -3.59 -12.36
CA GLU A 49 -8.86 -5.03 -12.08
C GLU A 49 -8.63 -5.84 -13.36
N ASN A 50 -9.23 -5.42 -14.46
CA ASN A 50 -9.09 -6.08 -15.76
C ASN A 50 -7.72 -5.85 -16.42
N GLU A 51 -6.95 -4.85 -15.98
CA GLU A 51 -5.63 -4.60 -16.54
C GLU A 51 -4.64 -5.73 -16.16
N PHE A 52 -4.84 -6.39 -15.02
CA PHE A 52 -3.97 -7.46 -14.53
C PHE A 52 -3.96 -8.70 -15.43
N ASP A 53 -4.99 -8.92 -16.24
CA ASP A 53 -5.05 -10.05 -17.20
C ASP A 53 -3.95 -9.96 -18.28
N ASN A 54 -3.36 -8.78 -18.47
CA ASN A 54 -2.31 -8.55 -19.48
C ASN A 54 -0.90 -8.91 -18.99
N LEU A 55 -0.76 -9.25 -17.70
CA LEU A 55 0.54 -9.53 -17.11
C LEU A 55 1.01 -10.94 -17.50
N THR A 56 2.11 -10.98 -18.26
CA THR A 56 2.76 -12.23 -18.64
C THR A 56 4.24 -12.20 -18.25
N ASN A 57 4.77 -13.36 -17.82
CA ASN A 57 6.21 -13.60 -17.63
C ASN A 57 6.98 -12.50 -16.86
N ALA A 58 6.38 -11.92 -15.82
CA ALA A 58 7.08 -11.03 -14.91
C ALA A 58 8.12 -11.82 -14.09
N ARG A 59 9.27 -11.21 -13.77
CA ARG A 59 10.24 -11.76 -12.80
C ARG A 59 9.70 -11.70 -11.37
N GLY A 60 8.86 -10.72 -11.11
CA GLY A 60 8.12 -10.57 -9.87
C GLY A 60 7.28 -9.32 -9.88
N ILE A 61 6.37 -9.24 -8.91
CA ILE A 61 5.55 -8.06 -8.66
C ILE A 61 5.73 -7.62 -7.21
N LEU A 62 5.98 -6.33 -7.01
CA LEU A 62 5.80 -5.69 -5.71
C LEU A 62 4.48 -4.93 -5.73
N LEU A 63 3.54 -5.33 -4.87
CA LEU A 63 2.28 -4.64 -4.69
C LEU A 63 2.26 -3.99 -3.29
N PHE A 64 2.37 -2.66 -3.27
CA PHE A 64 2.07 -1.88 -2.08
C PHE A 64 0.56 -1.80 -1.91
N VAL A 65 0.09 -2.47 -0.88
CA VAL A 65 -1.30 -2.47 -0.44
C VAL A 65 -1.42 -1.44 0.68
N SER A 66 -2.50 -0.67 0.64
CA SER A 66 -2.90 0.22 1.74
C SER A 66 -4.42 0.32 1.81
N TRP A 67 -5.08 -0.72 1.32
CA TRP A 67 -6.50 -0.70 1.03
C TRP A 67 -7.34 -0.74 2.30
N ALA A 68 -6.86 -1.41 3.36
CA ALA A 68 -7.43 -1.34 4.70
C ALA A 68 -7.55 0.12 5.20
N ASN A 69 -6.51 0.93 4.97
CA ASN A 69 -6.53 2.35 5.32
C ASN A 69 -7.46 3.17 4.41
N ALA A 70 -7.61 2.78 3.13
CA ALA A 70 -8.52 3.45 2.20
C ALA A 70 -10.00 3.19 2.54
N ILE A 71 -10.37 1.97 2.91
CA ILE A 71 -11.76 1.65 3.30
C ILE A 71 -12.12 2.22 4.68
N ALA A 72 -11.12 2.38 5.56
CA ALA A 72 -11.31 2.92 6.91
C ALA A 72 -11.79 4.38 6.95
N VAL A 73 -11.78 5.10 5.82
CA VAL A 73 -12.27 6.49 5.72
C VAL A 73 -13.54 6.65 4.86
N ILE A 74 -14.14 5.55 4.38
CA ILE A 74 -15.34 5.57 3.53
C ILE A 74 -16.59 5.37 4.39
N GLU A 75 -17.47 6.34 4.54
CA GLU A 75 -18.68 6.12 5.38
C GLU A 75 -19.63 5.07 4.83
N ASN A 76 -19.86 5.07 3.51
CA ASN A 76 -20.90 4.26 2.90
C ASN A 76 -20.49 2.78 2.85
N GLU A 77 -21.16 1.92 3.62
CA GLU A 77 -20.91 0.47 3.67
C GLU A 77 -21.00 -0.21 2.29
N SER A 78 -21.94 0.20 1.42
CA SER A 78 -22.01 -0.36 0.05
C SER A 78 -20.78 -0.02 -0.81
N GLN A 79 -20.19 1.16 -0.58
CA GLN A 79 -18.92 1.54 -1.22
C GLN A 79 -17.75 0.75 -0.63
N VAL A 80 -17.74 0.51 0.69
CA VAL A 80 -16.75 -0.37 1.34
C VAL A 80 -16.79 -1.76 0.73
N GLU A 81 -17.97 -2.36 0.60
CA GLU A 81 -18.12 -3.69 -0.01
C GLU A 81 -17.65 -3.72 -1.46
N THR A 82 -17.99 -2.69 -2.24
CA THR A 82 -17.56 -2.58 -3.64
C THR A 82 -16.04 -2.47 -3.75
N ARG A 83 -15.40 -1.69 -2.86
CA ARG A 83 -13.93 -1.58 -2.77
C ARG A 83 -13.30 -2.93 -2.47
N ILE A 84 -13.79 -3.63 -1.43
CA ILE A 84 -13.27 -4.94 -1.03
C ILE A 84 -13.39 -5.92 -2.19
N LYS A 85 -14.55 -5.99 -2.87
CA LYS A 85 -14.73 -6.87 -4.04
C LYS A 85 -13.73 -6.59 -5.16
N SER A 86 -13.54 -5.31 -5.48
CA SER A 86 -12.56 -4.85 -6.48
C SER A 86 -11.13 -5.26 -6.11
N HIS A 87 -10.75 -5.07 -4.85
CA HIS A 87 -9.45 -5.45 -4.31
C HIS A 87 -9.21 -6.96 -4.36
N LEU A 88 -10.20 -7.76 -3.95
CA LEU A 88 -10.12 -9.21 -4.01
C LEU A 88 -10.00 -9.71 -5.44
N LEU A 89 -10.67 -9.08 -6.41
CA LEU A 89 -10.53 -9.44 -7.82
C LEU A 89 -9.09 -9.25 -8.33
N VAL A 90 -8.40 -8.20 -7.88
CA VAL A 90 -6.97 -8.02 -8.19
C VAL A 90 -6.13 -9.14 -7.58
N VAL A 91 -6.37 -9.49 -6.31
CA VAL A 91 -5.63 -10.55 -5.61
C VAL A 91 -5.90 -11.92 -6.24
N GLU A 92 -7.13 -12.23 -6.59
CA GLU A 92 -7.51 -13.46 -7.29
C GLU A 92 -6.79 -13.56 -8.63
N LYS A 93 -6.78 -12.50 -9.44
CA LYS A 93 -6.04 -12.49 -10.71
C LYS A 93 -4.54 -12.72 -10.48
N LEU A 94 -3.94 -12.04 -9.50
CA LEU A 94 -2.53 -12.24 -9.14
C LEU A 94 -2.24 -13.67 -8.64
N SER A 95 -3.18 -14.29 -7.93
CA SER A 95 -3.04 -15.64 -7.38
C SER A 95 -3.01 -16.73 -8.46
N GLN A 96 -3.58 -16.44 -9.63
CA GLN A 96 -3.63 -17.33 -10.79
C GLN A 96 -2.36 -17.24 -11.66
N MET A 97 -1.44 -16.32 -11.34
CA MET A 97 -0.23 -16.10 -12.11
C MET A 97 0.91 -17.01 -11.67
N ASN A 98 1.76 -17.41 -12.62
CA ASN A 98 2.89 -18.32 -12.39
C ASN A 98 4.19 -17.62 -11.94
N PHE A 99 4.12 -16.37 -11.51
CA PHE A 99 5.27 -15.59 -11.07
C PHE A 99 5.08 -15.05 -9.65
N PRO A 100 6.18 -14.79 -8.92
CA PRO A 100 6.12 -14.45 -7.51
C PRO A 100 5.61 -13.03 -7.29
N VAL A 101 4.75 -12.87 -6.28
CA VAL A 101 4.19 -11.57 -5.89
C VAL A 101 4.52 -11.31 -4.43
N LEU A 102 5.11 -10.16 -4.14
CA LEU A 102 5.27 -9.64 -2.78
C LEU A 102 4.21 -8.57 -2.56
N MET A 103 3.31 -8.81 -1.62
CA MET A 103 2.28 -7.86 -1.18
C MET A 103 2.64 -7.33 0.21
N ILE A 104 2.73 -6.01 0.33
CA ILE A 104 3.03 -5.34 1.61
C ILE A 104 1.89 -4.39 1.93
N ASP A 105 1.14 -4.66 2.98
CA ASP A 105 0.06 -3.81 3.48
C ASP A 105 0.56 -2.80 4.49
N ARG A 106 -0.06 -1.62 4.48
CA ARG A 106 0.34 -0.52 5.36
C ARG A 106 -0.19 -0.75 6.76
N HIS A 107 0.65 -0.48 7.75
CA HIS A 107 0.28 -0.50 9.17
C HIS A 107 -0.94 0.40 9.49
N GLY A 108 -1.43 0.26 10.72
CA GLY A 108 -2.57 0.97 11.32
C GLY A 108 -2.39 2.47 11.51
N PHE A 109 -1.97 3.20 10.49
CA PHE A 109 -1.70 4.63 10.56
C PHE A 109 -2.92 5.44 11.05
N LEU A 110 -4.13 5.07 10.61
CA LEU A 110 -5.33 5.79 11.00
C LEU A 110 -5.74 5.52 12.45
N ASP A 111 -5.33 4.38 13.00
CA ASP A 111 -5.73 3.90 14.32
C ASP A 111 -5.27 4.88 15.42
N ARG A 112 -4.22 5.66 15.16
CA ARG A 112 -3.72 6.72 16.07
C ARG A 112 -4.60 7.99 16.11
N TYR A 113 -5.49 8.16 15.14
CA TYR A 113 -6.41 9.31 15.07
C TYR A 113 -7.83 8.95 15.53
N CYS A 114 -8.01 7.80 16.19
CA CYS A 114 -9.30 7.32 16.68
C CYS A 114 -9.73 7.89 18.05
N SER A 115 -9.04 8.90 18.59
CA SER A 115 -9.37 9.42 19.93
C SER A 115 -10.71 10.15 19.94
N ASN A 116 -11.42 10.10 21.07
CA ASN A 116 -12.72 10.74 21.24
C ASN A 116 -12.67 12.26 20.99
N GLU A 117 -11.52 12.91 21.21
CA GLU A 117 -11.29 14.34 20.93
C GLU A 117 -11.29 14.65 19.42
N ILE A 118 -10.81 13.71 18.59
CA ILE A 118 -10.81 13.84 17.13
C ILE A 118 -12.22 13.60 16.56
N LEU A 119 -13.01 12.73 17.20
CA LEU A 119 -14.36 12.38 16.72
C LEU A 119 -15.44 13.42 17.08
N GLN A 120 -15.15 14.38 17.97
CA GLN A 120 -16.14 15.30 18.57
C GLN A 120 -16.67 16.42 17.65
N GLY A 121 -16.65 16.27 16.33
CA GLY A 121 -17.24 17.30 15.47
C GLY A 121 -17.42 16.93 14.00
N ARG A 122 -18.70 16.74 13.64
CA ARG A 122 -19.31 16.73 12.30
C ARG A 122 -19.38 15.37 11.58
N GLU A 123 -20.25 15.31 10.57
CA GLU A 123 -20.46 14.23 9.59
C GLU A 123 -19.21 14.02 8.71
N SER A 124 -18.95 12.83 8.15
CA SER A 124 -17.81 12.70 7.23
C SER A 124 -17.96 13.59 6.00
N LEU A 125 -16.84 13.74 5.32
CA LEU A 125 -16.76 14.48 4.08
C LEU A 125 -16.87 13.51 2.91
N SER A 126 -17.80 13.81 2.00
CA SER A 126 -17.91 13.07 0.75
C SER A 126 -16.66 13.26 -0.12
N TYR A 127 -16.40 12.31 -1.02
CA TYR A 127 -15.50 12.56 -2.15
C TYR A 127 -16.22 13.51 -3.14
N PRO A 128 -15.60 14.59 -3.65
CA PRO A 128 -14.18 14.97 -3.58
C PRO A 128 -13.86 16.02 -2.50
N GLU A 129 -14.78 16.36 -1.60
CA GLU A 129 -14.52 17.32 -0.52
C GLU A 129 -13.37 16.87 0.37
N ALA A 130 -13.30 15.58 0.70
CA ALA A 130 -12.19 14.99 1.45
C ALA A 130 -10.81 15.20 0.77
N LEU A 131 -10.73 15.28 -0.57
CA LEU A 131 -9.46 15.59 -1.26
C LEU A 131 -8.97 17.01 -0.97
N ARG A 132 -9.88 17.95 -0.72
CA ARG A 132 -9.57 19.37 -0.55
C ARG A 132 -9.21 19.73 0.89
N VAL A 133 -9.87 19.11 1.85
CA VAL A 133 -9.76 19.51 3.26
C VAL A 133 -9.21 18.40 4.17
N GLY A 134 -9.10 17.17 3.68
CA GLY A 134 -8.56 16.01 4.40
C GLY A 134 -9.60 14.94 4.70
N TRP A 135 -9.12 13.82 5.21
CA TRP A 135 -9.90 12.61 5.48
C TRP A 135 -10.33 12.57 6.93
N ARG A 136 -11.61 12.24 7.18
CA ARG A 136 -12.08 11.99 8.54
C ARG A 136 -11.86 10.53 8.90
N PRO A 137 -11.05 10.22 9.92
CA PRO A 137 -10.98 8.87 10.46
C PRO A 137 -12.33 8.46 11.05
N GLN A 138 -12.68 7.18 10.92
CA GLN A 138 -13.85 6.63 11.60
C GLN A 138 -13.55 6.40 13.08
N SER A 139 -14.55 5.98 13.86
CA SER A 139 -14.33 5.56 15.25
C SER A 139 -13.31 4.42 15.35
N ALA A 140 -12.66 4.27 16.51
CA ALA A 140 -11.72 3.16 16.77
C ALA A 140 -12.33 1.79 16.40
N PHE A 141 -13.60 1.61 16.78
CA PHE A 141 -14.35 0.39 16.49
C PHE A 141 -14.53 0.17 14.99
N GLU A 142 -15.02 1.17 14.26
CA GLU A 142 -15.27 1.02 12.81
C GLU A 142 -13.98 0.84 12.01
N GLN A 143 -12.88 1.51 12.39
CA GLN A 143 -11.59 1.30 11.74
C GLN A 143 -11.08 -0.12 11.95
N MET A 144 -11.12 -0.63 13.19
CA MET A 144 -10.70 -1.99 13.50
C MET A 144 -11.59 -3.02 12.79
N LYS A 145 -12.91 -2.85 12.85
CA LYS A 145 -13.89 -3.70 12.16
C LYS A 145 -13.58 -3.81 10.67
N ARG A 146 -13.38 -2.69 9.98
CA ARG A 146 -13.10 -2.67 8.53
C ARG A 146 -11.74 -3.25 8.18
N ARG A 147 -10.71 -2.98 8.99
CA ARG A 147 -9.39 -3.61 8.83
C ARG A 147 -9.50 -5.12 8.94
N LEU A 148 -10.16 -5.64 9.98
CA LEU A 148 -10.35 -7.08 10.17
C LEU A 148 -11.13 -7.70 9.01
N MET A 149 -12.24 -7.09 8.59
CA MET A 149 -13.01 -7.54 7.43
C MET A 149 -12.13 -7.69 6.17
N TYR A 150 -11.29 -6.68 5.90
CA TYR A 150 -10.40 -6.71 4.74
C TYR A 150 -9.29 -7.75 4.88
N ARG A 151 -8.67 -7.84 6.06
CA ARG A 151 -7.60 -8.82 6.34
C ARG A 151 -8.09 -10.25 6.19
N ASP A 152 -9.26 -10.56 6.74
CA ASP A 152 -9.85 -11.89 6.67
C ASP A 152 -10.18 -12.26 5.22
N ALA A 153 -10.71 -11.30 4.44
CA ALA A 153 -11.01 -11.51 3.04
C ALA A 153 -9.74 -11.77 2.20
N ILE A 154 -8.67 -10.97 2.39
CA ILE A 154 -7.41 -11.15 1.66
C ILE A 154 -6.77 -12.50 2.00
N ARG A 155 -6.74 -12.88 3.29
CA ARG A 155 -6.15 -14.16 3.73
C ARG A 155 -6.83 -15.37 3.11
N GLN A 156 -8.10 -15.27 2.75
CA GLN A 156 -8.84 -16.34 2.06
C GLN A 156 -8.53 -16.40 0.55
N SER A 157 -8.12 -15.27 -0.05
CA SER A 157 -7.89 -15.14 -1.50
C SER A 157 -6.41 -15.25 -1.91
N ILE A 158 -5.45 -15.24 -0.97
CA ILE A 158 -4.03 -15.34 -1.32
C ILE A 158 -3.66 -16.72 -1.88
N GLY A 159 -3.06 -16.71 -3.08
CA GLY A 159 -2.49 -17.90 -3.71
C GLY A 159 -1.10 -18.25 -3.19
N ARG A 160 -0.60 -19.45 -3.53
CA ARG A 160 0.74 -19.92 -3.13
C ARG A 160 1.90 -19.08 -3.67
N ASN A 161 1.67 -18.34 -4.76
CA ASN A 161 2.66 -17.46 -5.38
C ASN A 161 2.74 -16.08 -4.72
N ILE A 162 1.84 -15.78 -3.77
CA ILE A 162 1.74 -14.51 -3.09
C ILE A 162 2.35 -14.62 -1.70
N SER A 163 3.34 -13.79 -1.41
CA SER A 163 3.82 -13.53 -0.05
C SER A 163 3.18 -12.23 0.45
N TYR A 164 2.23 -12.35 1.39
CA TYR A 164 1.48 -11.22 1.94
C TYR A 164 1.95 -10.88 3.35
N PHE A 165 2.27 -9.60 3.57
CA PHE A 165 2.65 -9.06 4.87
C PHE A 165 1.75 -7.89 5.22
N ASP A 166 0.98 -8.02 6.29
CA ASP A 166 0.31 -6.88 6.90
C ASP A 166 1.26 -6.24 7.91
N LEU A 167 1.79 -5.04 7.61
CA LEU A 167 2.70 -4.36 8.52
C LEU A 167 2.05 -4.04 9.87
N TYR A 168 0.71 -4.06 10.00
CA TYR A 168 0.05 -3.98 11.30
C TYR A 168 0.44 -5.15 12.21
N ASP A 169 0.67 -6.36 11.67
CA ASP A 169 1.04 -7.53 12.49
C ASP A 169 2.43 -7.41 13.11
N TYR A 170 3.30 -6.58 12.50
CA TYR A 170 4.68 -6.37 12.93
C TYR A 170 4.86 -5.07 13.71
N LEU A 171 4.15 -4.02 13.28
CA LEU A 171 4.32 -2.65 13.80
C LEU A 171 3.15 -2.22 14.69
N GLY A 172 2.05 -2.97 14.73
CA GLY A 172 0.81 -2.57 15.39
C GLY A 172 0.35 -1.18 14.96
N THR A 173 0.13 -0.32 15.95
CA THR A 173 -0.20 1.10 15.77
C THR A 173 1.03 2.01 15.90
N SER A 174 2.24 1.50 15.61
CA SER A 174 3.53 2.13 15.94
C SER A 174 3.51 3.66 15.87
N THR A 175 4.10 4.26 16.91
CA THR A 175 4.32 5.70 17.08
C THR A 175 5.31 6.28 16.09
N TYR A 176 5.94 5.45 15.25
CA TYR A 176 6.76 5.91 14.15
C TYR A 176 5.98 6.95 13.35
N ARG A 177 6.41 8.20 13.46
CA ARG A 177 5.86 9.31 12.69
C ARG A 177 6.27 9.08 11.25
N HIS A 178 5.48 8.30 10.53
CA HIS A 178 5.28 8.58 9.12
C HIS A 178 4.75 10.01 9.08
N GLU A 179 5.66 10.93 8.77
CA GLU A 179 5.44 12.38 8.70
C GLU A 179 4.38 12.74 7.65
N SER A 180 3.94 11.75 6.86
CA SER A 180 2.86 11.86 5.89
C SER A 180 1.47 12.01 6.52
N GLY A 181 1.30 12.66 7.67
CA GLY A 181 -0.01 12.82 8.29
C GLY A 181 -0.04 13.87 9.38
N GLU A 182 -0.28 15.12 9.02
CA GLU A 182 -0.68 16.11 10.02
C GLU A 182 -2.20 16.00 10.22
N CYS A 183 -2.64 15.90 11.47
CA CYS A 183 -4.04 16.11 11.78
C CYS A 183 -4.26 17.61 12.00
N LYS A 184 -5.14 18.22 11.19
CA LYS A 184 -5.59 19.61 11.38
C LYS A 184 -7.11 19.60 11.41
N ASN A 185 -7.71 20.22 12.43
CA ASN A 185 -9.16 20.29 12.59
C ASN A 185 -9.85 18.92 12.49
N ASN A 186 -9.29 17.88 13.12
CA ASN A 186 -9.81 16.51 13.11
C ASN A 186 -9.86 15.85 11.72
N LEU A 187 -9.07 16.35 10.78
CA LEU A 187 -8.90 15.80 9.44
C LEU A 187 -7.44 15.39 9.25
N VAL A 188 -7.25 14.22 8.65
CA VAL A 188 -5.94 13.76 8.17
C VAL A 188 -5.71 14.41 6.81
N ASN A 189 -4.76 15.33 6.73
CA ASN A 189 -4.51 16.13 5.52
C ASN A 189 -3.74 15.39 4.41
N VAL A 190 -3.45 14.10 4.61
CA VAL A 190 -2.79 13.25 3.63
C VAL A 190 -3.66 12.01 3.39
N ALA A 191 -3.66 11.53 2.14
CA ALA A 191 -4.31 10.30 1.77
C ALA A 191 -3.79 9.13 2.63
N PRO A 192 -4.65 8.46 3.40
CA PRO A 192 -4.23 7.47 4.41
C PRO A 192 -3.67 6.18 3.81
N TRP A 193 -3.66 6.07 2.49
CA TRP A 193 -3.08 4.94 1.77
C TRP A 193 -1.68 5.21 1.19
N HIS A 194 -1.13 6.43 1.34
CA HIS A 194 0.23 6.76 0.91
C HIS A 194 1.28 6.25 1.89
N TYR A 195 2.37 5.70 1.36
CA TYR A 195 3.62 5.52 2.11
C TYR A 195 4.47 6.80 2.02
N ASP A 196 5.39 7.00 2.96
CA ASP A 196 6.42 8.03 2.81
C ASP A 196 7.55 7.53 1.88
N VAL A 197 8.35 8.45 1.35
CA VAL A 197 9.44 8.12 0.40
C VAL A 197 10.40 7.07 0.97
N PRO A 198 10.87 7.19 2.23
CA PRO A 198 11.75 6.19 2.82
C PRO A 198 11.12 4.79 2.93
N SER A 199 9.80 4.68 3.11
CA SER A 199 9.12 3.38 3.11
C SER A 199 9.08 2.74 1.72
N TYR A 200 8.90 3.54 0.66
CA TYR A 200 9.01 3.03 -0.70
C TYR A 200 10.44 2.53 -1.00
N GLU A 201 11.46 3.28 -0.59
CA GLU A 201 12.87 2.88 -0.69
C GLU A 201 13.16 1.58 0.05
N TYR A 202 12.67 1.46 1.29
CA TYR A 202 12.86 0.24 2.06
C TYR A 202 12.10 -0.94 1.45
N GLY A 203 10.87 -0.73 0.97
CA GLY A 203 10.11 -1.74 0.23
C GLY A 203 10.84 -2.23 -1.02
N ALA A 204 11.58 -1.36 -1.73
CA ALA A 204 12.45 -1.75 -2.83
C ALA A 204 13.55 -2.74 -2.40
N LYS A 205 14.18 -2.48 -1.25
CA LYS A 205 15.20 -3.35 -0.66
C LYS A 205 14.62 -4.71 -0.26
N VAL A 206 13.43 -4.73 0.37
CA VAL A 206 12.73 -5.96 0.71
C VAL A 206 12.40 -6.76 -0.55
N TYR A 207 11.83 -6.09 -1.56
CA TYR A 207 11.49 -6.73 -2.82
C TYR A 207 12.70 -7.28 -3.57
N LYS A 208 13.86 -6.61 -3.51
CA LYS A 208 15.11 -7.15 -4.03
C LYS A 208 15.46 -8.48 -3.36
N ALA A 209 15.43 -8.51 -2.03
CA ALA A 209 15.73 -9.73 -1.27
C ALA A 209 14.73 -10.85 -1.61
N PHE A 210 13.45 -10.52 -1.77
CA PHE A 210 12.41 -11.45 -2.18
C PHE A 210 12.68 -12.10 -3.55
N VAL A 211 12.94 -11.29 -4.58
CA VAL A 211 13.27 -11.78 -5.93
C VAL A 211 14.57 -12.58 -5.93
N ASP A 212 15.59 -12.12 -5.19
CA ASP A 212 16.89 -12.79 -5.07
C ASP A 212 16.81 -14.06 -4.19
N LYS A 213 15.64 -14.42 -3.65
CA LYS A 213 15.42 -15.55 -2.71
C LYS A 213 16.34 -15.50 -1.49
N LYS A 214 16.59 -14.29 -0.98
CA LYS A 214 17.32 -14.01 0.25
C LYS A 214 16.34 -13.82 1.40
N ASP A 215 16.86 -13.65 2.62
CA ASP A 215 16.02 -13.38 3.78
C ASP A 215 15.34 -12.00 3.68
N TYR A 216 14.07 -12.00 3.26
CA TYR A 216 13.22 -10.82 3.19
C TYR A 216 12.24 -10.72 4.35
N VAL A 217 11.99 -11.81 5.09
CA VAL A 217 11.08 -11.83 6.24
C VAL A 217 11.70 -11.03 7.39
N SER A 218 12.98 -11.25 7.70
CA SER A 218 13.68 -10.44 8.71
C SER A 218 13.70 -8.95 8.34
N LEU A 219 13.72 -8.61 7.04
CA LEU A 219 13.64 -7.22 6.60
C LEU A 219 12.25 -6.62 6.86
N ILE A 220 11.17 -7.38 6.66
CA ILE A 220 9.80 -6.98 7.02
C ILE A 220 9.68 -6.78 8.54
N GLU A 221 10.19 -7.71 9.34
CA GLU A 221 10.15 -7.62 10.81
C GLU A 221 10.89 -6.38 11.34
N ASN A 222 11.96 -5.96 10.63
CA ASN A 222 12.73 -4.77 10.97
C ASN A 222 12.33 -3.53 10.14
N TRP A 223 11.11 -3.47 9.63
CA TRP A 223 10.66 -2.39 8.74
C TRP A 223 10.90 -1.00 9.34
N GLU A 224 10.49 -0.76 10.58
CA GLU A 224 10.61 0.55 11.22
C GLU A 224 12.07 1.02 11.33
N LEU A 225 12.97 0.14 11.81
CA LEU A 225 14.40 0.42 11.90
C LEU A 225 15.02 0.68 10.53
N GLY A 226 14.66 -0.12 9.54
CA GLY A 226 15.15 0.04 8.17
C GLY A 226 14.75 1.36 7.53
N VAL A 227 13.52 1.82 7.77
CA VAL A 227 13.05 3.13 7.29
C VAL A 227 13.74 4.28 8.05
N LEU A 228 13.97 4.13 9.36
CA LEU A 228 14.72 5.10 10.18
C LEU A 228 16.16 5.30 9.70
N ASP A 229 16.84 4.21 9.36
CA ASP A 229 18.20 4.25 8.84
C ASP A 229 18.29 5.05 7.54
N ILE A 230 17.33 4.83 6.62
CA ILE A 230 17.24 5.60 5.37
C ILE A 230 17.05 7.08 5.65
N LYS A 231 16.12 7.45 6.54
CA LYS A 231 15.92 8.87 6.92
C LYS A 231 17.19 9.51 7.47
N THR A 232 17.92 8.78 8.30
CA THR A 232 19.18 9.25 8.90
C THR A 232 20.29 9.41 7.87
N LEU A 233 20.32 8.57 6.83
CA LEU A 233 21.28 8.69 5.74
C LEU A 233 20.97 9.92 4.87
N VAL A 234 19.71 10.13 4.50
CA VAL A 234 19.27 11.28 3.68
C VAL A 234 19.49 12.62 4.39
N SER A 235 19.32 12.68 5.71
CA SER A 235 19.58 13.92 6.47
C SER A 235 21.07 14.28 6.54
N LYS A 236 21.97 13.28 6.46
CA LYS A 236 23.42 13.48 6.47
C LYS A 236 24.00 13.87 5.11
N THR A 237 23.37 13.49 4.00
CA THR A 237 23.83 13.84 2.64
C THR A 237 23.37 15.23 2.17
N ASN A 238 22.47 15.87 2.89
CA ASN A 238 21.98 17.23 2.61
C ASN A 238 22.68 18.31 3.47
N ILE A 239 23.82 17.99 4.09
CA ILE A 239 24.75 18.89 4.78
C ILE A 239 26.05 18.93 3.99
#